data_AF-A0AAE4IQG3-F1
#
_entry.id   AF-A0AAE4IQG3-F1
#
_cell.length_a   1.000
_cell.length_b   1.000
_cell.length_c   1.000
_cell.angle_alpha   90.00
_cell.angle_beta   90.00
_cell.angle_gamma   90.00
#
_symmetry.space_group_name_H-M   'P 1'
#
loop_
_entity.id
_entity.type
_entity.pdbx_description
1 polymer ?
#
loop_
_entity_poly.entity_id
_entity_poly.type
_entity_poly.pdbx_seq_one_letter_code
_entity_poly.pdbx_strand_id
1 'polypeptide(L)' 'MFESDFKTIMWDAHKASDGTYFWIIEYTDVNGNSGTKEGDLMILR' A
#
# COMPACT_ATOMS: atom_id res chain seq x y z
N MET A 1 -2.87 4.67 -20.87
CA MET A 1 -2.29 5.74 -20.06
C MET A 1 -3.01 5.70 -18.74
N PHE A 2 -2.28 5.52 -17.64
CA PHE A 2 -2.84 5.50 -16.30
C PHE A 2 -2.80 6.86 -15.69
N GLU A 3 -3.93 7.55 -15.71
CA GLU A 3 -4.12 8.72 -14.86
C GLU A 3 -5.23 8.40 -13.89
N SER A 4 -4.88 7.68 -12.83
CA SER A 4 -5.54 7.86 -11.55
C SER A 4 -4.54 8.56 -10.63
N ASP A 5 -4.92 9.72 -10.10
CA ASP A 5 -4.09 10.52 -9.19
C ASP A 5 -3.99 9.92 -7.77
N PHE A 6 -4.36 8.64 -7.58
CA PHE A 6 -4.03 7.92 -6.36
C PHE A 6 -2.55 7.49 -6.40
N LYS A 7 -1.66 8.49 -6.33
CA LYS A 7 -0.21 8.26 -6.30
C LYS A 7 0.28 7.71 -4.96
N THR A 8 -0.56 7.70 -3.93
CA THR A 8 -0.14 7.32 -2.57
C THR A 8 -1.29 6.74 -1.76
N ILE A 9 -1.08 5.54 -1.21
CA ILE A 9 -1.88 4.99 -0.11
C ILE A 9 -1.13 5.32 1.17
N MET A 10 -1.77 6.05 2.08
CA MET A 10 -1.20 6.40 3.37
C MET A 10 -1.89 5.60 4.47
N TRP A 11 -1.09 4.98 5.34
CA TRP A 11 -1.57 4.34 6.56
C TRP A 11 -1.25 5.21 7.76
N ASP A 12 -2.26 5.51 8.58
CA ASP A 12 -2.07 6.22 9.85
C ASP A 12 -1.64 5.22 10.95
N ALA A 13 -0.33 5.14 11.18
CA ALA A 13 0.27 4.25 12.16
C ALA A 13 0.28 4.82 13.60
N HIS A 14 -0.31 5.99 13.88
CA HIS A 14 -0.23 6.63 15.21
C HIS A 14 -0.88 5.79 16.32
N LYS A 15 -1.88 4.97 15.99
CA LYS A 15 -2.56 4.06 16.93
C LYS A 15 -2.12 2.61 16.80
N ALA A 16 -1.16 2.31 15.93
CA ALA A 16 -0.62 0.97 15.80
C ALA A 16 0.17 0.60 17.06
N SER A 17 0.07 -0.64 17.52
CA SER A 17 0.96 -1.17 18.56
C SER A 17 2.33 -1.50 17.97
N ASP A 18 3.31 -1.80 18.82
CA ASP A 18 4.58 -2.34 18.36
C ASP A 18 4.37 -3.71 17.69
N GLY A 19 5.07 -3.92 16.58
CA GLY A 19 4.93 -5.12 15.77
C GLY A 19 5.37 -4.91 14.32
N THR A 20 5.34 -6.01 13.57
CA THR A 20 5.60 -6.02 12.13
C THR A 20 4.28 -6.09 11.38
N TYR A 21 4.06 -5.14 10.50
CA TYR A 21 2.87 -5.02 9.66
C TYR A 21 3.24 -5.33 8.22
N PHE A 22 2.38 -6.05 7.52
CA PHE A 22 2.55 -6.40 6.11
C PHE A 22 1.36 -5.85 5.31
N TRP A 23 1.62 -5.38 4.10
CA TRP A 23 0.60 -4.88 3.20
C TRP A 23 0.82 -5.40 1.78
N ILE A 24 -0.30 -5.60 1.08
CA ILE A 24 -0.36 -5.99 -0.33
C ILE A 24 -1.40 -5.09 -0.99
N ILE A 25 -1.03 -4.47 -2.10
CA ILE A 25 -1.85 -3.61 -2.94
C ILE A 25 -1.96 -4.28 -4.31
N GLU A 26 -3.18 -4.61 -4.70
CA GLU A 26 -3.49 -5.07 -6.04
C GLU A 26 -4.11 -3.91 -6.83
N TYR A 27 -3.67 -3.72 -8.07
CA TYR A 27 -4.22 -2.70 -8.94
C TYR A 27 -4.46 -3.27 -10.34
N THR A 28 -5.57 -2.86 -10.93
CA THR A 28 -5.91 -3.16 -12.32
C THR A 28 -6.06 -1.89 -13.08
N ASP A 29 -5.66 -1.99 -14.33
CA ASP A 29 -5.46 -0.88 -15.20
C ASP A 29 -6.63 -0.62 -16.22
N VAL A 30 -6.89 0.62 -16.69
CA VAL A 30 -7.86 1.02 -17.71
C VAL A 30 -7.62 0.32 -19.05
N ASN A 31 -6.41 -0.20 -19.28
CA ASN A 31 -6.10 -1.09 -20.39
C ASN A 31 -6.22 -2.58 -19.98
N GLY A 32 -6.62 -2.89 -18.75
CA GLY A 32 -6.79 -4.23 -18.19
C GLY A 32 -5.50 -4.88 -17.64
N ASN A 33 -4.36 -4.17 -17.59
CA ASN A 33 -3.16 -4.76 -17.00
C ASN A 33 -3.31 -4.85 -15.48
N SER A 34 -2.81 -5.91 -14.84
CA SER A 34 -2.84 -6.02 -13.39
C SER A 34 -1.44 -6.04 -12.82
N GLY A 35 -1.30 -5.59 -11.58
CA GLY A 35 -0.06 -5.65 -10.84
C GLY A 35 -0.30 -5.71 -9.34
N THR A 36 0.78 -6.06 -8.64
CA THR A 36 0.80 -6.16 -7.18
C THR A 36 1.98 -5.35 -6.66
N LYS A 37 1.78 -4.67 -5.54
CA LYS A 37 2.85 -4.10 -4.72
C LYS A 37 2.70 -4.58 -3.30
N GLU A 38 3.81 -4.89 -2.66
CA GLU A 38 3.82 -5.39 -1.29
C GLU A 38 4.95 -4.72 -0.51
N GLY A 39 4.85 -4.79 0.81
CA GLY A 39 5.88 -4.33 1.72
C GLY A 39 5.53 -4.57 3.17
N ASP A 40 6.47 -4.20 4.02
CA ASP A 40 6.37 -4.37 5.46
C ASP A 40 6.77 -3.08 6.20
N LEU A 41 6.31 -2.96 7.44
CA LEU A 41 6.68 -1.89 8.36
C LEU A 41 6.86 -2.47 9.77
N MET A 42 8.05 -2.28 10.35
CA MET A 42 8.30 -2.55 11.76
C MET A 42 8.08 -1.28 12.57
N ILE A 43 7.24 -1.38 13.60
CA ILE A 43 7.01 -0.32 14.59
C ILE A 43 7.57 -0.80 15.93
N LEU A 44 8.46 0.00 16.52
CA LEU A 44 9.02 -0.18 17.85
C LEU A 44 9.09 1.21 18.51
N ARG A 45 8.47 1.39 19.69
CA ARG A 45 8.38 2.68 20.39
C ARG A 45 9.06 2.68 21.75
#